data_AF-A0AAD3CI43-F1
#
_entry.id   AF-A0AAD3CI43-F1
#
_cell.length_a   1.000
_cell.length_b   1.000
_cell.length_c   1.000
_cell.angle_alpha   90.00
_cell.angle_beta   90.00
_cell.angle_gamma   90.00
#
_symmetry.space_group_name_H-M   'P 1'
#
loop_
_entity.id
_entity.type
_entity.pdbx_description
1 polymer ?
#
loop_
_entity_poly.entity_id
_entity_poly.type
_entity_poly.pdbx_seq_one_letter_code
_entity_poly.pdbx_strand_id
1 'polypeptide(L)' 'MLQTFLMSQPFASDIQMTAQMDSSITGNFEVTIVELNNKLIHSKRRGMGLMTDSSMNAIAVHIEDALEEL' A
#
# COMPACT_ATOMS: atom_id res chain seq x y z
N MET A 1 1.10 -9.32 8.47
CA MET A 1 0.05 -8.68 7.66
C MET A 1 0.64 -7.43 7.01
N LEU A 2 0.25 -7.08 5.77
CA LEU A 2 0.81 -5.94 5.01
C LEU A 2 0.87 -4.65 5.84
N GLN A 3 -0.22 -4.31 6.52
CA GLN A 3 -0.28 -3.11 7.34
C GLN A 3 0.83 -3.07 8.38
N THR A 4 1.05 -4.16 9.12
CA THR A 4 2.13 -4.25 10.12
C THR A 4 3.51 -4.07 9.48
N PHE A 5 3.71 -4.61 8.28
CA PHE A 5 4.97 -4.50 7.55
C PHE A 5 5.21 -3.06 7.05
N LEU A 6 4.22 -2.42 6.45
CA LEU A 6 4.35 -1.04 5.95
C LEU A 6 4.49 -0.03 7.10
N MET A 7 3.78 -0.25 8.22
CA MET A 7 3.88 0.58 9.41
C MET A 7 5.20 0.39 10.18
N SER A 8 6.02 -0.61 9.84
CA SER A 8 7.37 -0.76 10.38
C SER A 8 8.47 -0.15 9.51
N GLN A 9 8.12 0.43 8.36
CA GLN A 9 9.09 1.05 7.45
C GLN A 9 9.35 2.52 7.82
N PRO A 10 10.49 3.11 7.43
CA PRO A 10 10.80 4.52 7.71
C PRO A 10 9.76 5.50 7.17
N PHE A 11 9.15 5.19 6.01
CA PHE A 11 8.13 6.00 5.33
C PHE A 11 6.71 5.85 5.91
N ALA A 12 6.54 5.16 7.05
CA ALA A 12 5.22 4.83 7.58
C ALA A 12 4.33 6.06 7.86
N SER A 13 4.93 7.21 8.19
CA SER A 13 4.23 8.48 8.41
C SER A 13 3.66 9.09 7.12
N ASP A 14 4.20 8.70 5.97
CA ASP A 14 3.97 9.39 4.70
C ASP A 14 2.91 8.66 3.86
N ILE A 15 2.43 7.53 4.35
CA ILE A 15 1.43 6.69 3.70
C ILE A 15 0.16 6.57 4.52
N GLN A 16 -0.94 6.39 3.81
CA GLN A 16 -2.22 6.02 4.38
C GLN A 16 -2.67 4.69 3.77
N MET A 17 -3.10 3.77 4.62
CA MET A 17 -3.65 2.48 4.19
C MET A 17 -5.13 2.40 4.59
N THR A 18 -5.99 2.15 3.60
CA THR A 18 -7.43 1.93 3.83
C THR A 18 -7.74 0.49 3.49
N ALA A 19 -8.19 -0.30 4.48
CA ALA A 19 -8.66 -1.66 4.27
C ALA A 19 -10.18 -1.71 4.47
N GLN A 20 -10.90 -2.25 3.48
CA GLN A 20 -12.31 -2.60 3.59
C GLN A 20 -12.44 -4.12 3.53
N MET A 21 -12.87 -4.72 4.65
CA MET A 21 -13.29 -6.11 4.64
C MET A 21 -14.63 -6.21 3.92
N ASP A 22 -14.63 -6.79 2.72
CA ASP A 22 -15.86 -7.26 2.10
C ASP A 22 -16.11 -8.70 2.56
N SER A 23 -17.36 -9.00 2.92
CA SER A 23 -17.77 -10.26 3.56
C SER A 23 -17.56 -11.54 2.72
N SER A 24 -17.11 -11.41 1.47
CA SER A 24 -17.02 -12.51 0.49
C SER A 24 -15.65 -12.68 -0.19
N ILE A 25 -14.75 -11.70 -0.07
CA ILE A 25 -13.43 -11.72 -0.72
C ILE A 25 -12.41 -11.27 0.32
N THR A 26 -11.27 -11.98 0.39
CA THR A 26 -10.08 -11.55 1.14
C THR A 26 -9.92 -10.03 1.01
N GLY A 27 -10.06 -9.27 2.09
CA GLY A 27 -10.42 -7.84 2.07
C GLY A 27 -9.73 -6.97 1.00
N ASN A 28 -10.46 -5.98 0.51
CA ASN A 28 -9.92 -4.93 -0.36
C ASN A 28 -9.02 -4.01 0.48
N PHE A 29 -7.88 -3.60 -0.08
CA PHE A 29 -7.06 -2.56 0.54
C PHE A 29 -6.50 -1.63 -0.52
N GLU A 30 -6.24 -0.40 -0.09
CA GLU A 30 -5.62 0.68 -0.86
C GLU A 30 -4.50 1.31 -0.05
N VAL A 31 -3.39 1.60 -0.72
CA VAL A 31 -2.22 2.29 -0.15
C VAL A 31 -1.98 3.56 -0.95
N THR A 32 -1.98 4.71 -0.27
CA THR A 32 -1.79 6.04 -0.85
C THR A 32 -0.67 6.78 -0.14
N ILE A 33 0.03 7.67 -0.83
CA ILE A 33 1.03 8.57 -0.21
C ILE A 33 0.38 9.92 0.10
N VAL A 34 0.41 10.32 1.37
CA VAL A 34 -0.22 11.53 1.89
C VAL A 34 0.46 12.78 1.33
N GLU A 35 1.79 12.82 1.32
CA GLU A 35 2.59 13.96 0.83
C GLU A 35 2.40 14.22 -0.67
N LEU A 36 1.97 13.20 -1.42
CA LEU A 36 1.72 13.28 -2.86
C LEU A 36 0.23 13.42 -3.19
N ASN A 37 -0.52 14.22 -2.42
CA ASN A 37 -1.94 14.46 -2.64
C ASN A 37 -2.77 13.16 -2.76
N ASN A 38 -2.50 12.20 -1.88
CA ASN A 38 -3.09 10.86 -1.89
C ASN A 38 -2.82 10.05 -3.17
N LYS A 39 -1.61 10.16 -3.75
CA LYS A 39 -1.18 9.34 -4.90
C LYS A 39 -1.38 7.86 -4.57
N LEU A 40 -2.20 7.19 -5.36
CA LEU A 40 -2.49 5.77 -5.20
C LEU A 40 -1.30 4.92 -5.68
N ILE A 41 -0.72 4.15 -4.77
CA ILE A 41 0.41 3.26 -5.07
C ILE A 41 -0.05 1.82 -5.30
N HIS A 42 -1.02 1.36 -4.52
CA HIS A 42 -1.56 0.01 -4.70
C HIS A 42 -3.05 -0.05 -4.38
N SER A 43 -3.82 -0.78 -5.20
CA SER A 43 -5.22 -1.10 -4.92
C SER A 43 -5.55 -2.51 -5.40
N LYS A 44 -5.89 -3.37 -4.44
CA LYS A 44 -6.41 -4.71 -4.76
C LYS A 44 -7.73 -4.63 -5.54
N ARG A 45 -8.56 -3.63 -5.22
CA ARG A 45 -9.85 -3.39 -5.87
C ARG A 45 -9.69 -3.05 -7.36
N ARG A 46 -8.60 -2.38 -7.75
CA ARG A 46 -8.30 -2.05 -9.15
C ARG A 46 -7.64 -3.18 -9.94
N GLY A 47 -7.58 -4.39 -9.38
CA GLY A 47 -7.06 -5.58 -10.06
C GLY A 47 -5.54 -5.71 -10.02
N MET A 48 -4.84 -5.02 -9.10
CA MET A 48 -3.39 -5.16 -8.91
C MET A 48 -2.96 -6.50 -8.28
N GLY A 49 -3.90 -7.44 -8.10
CA GLY A 49 -3.63 -8.83 -7.73
C GLY A 49 -3.76 -9.15 -6.24
N LEU A 50 -3.63 -10.45 -5.93
CA LEU A 50 -3.51 -10.95 -4.56
C LEU A 50 -2.09 -10.70 -4.04
N MET A 51 -1.99 -10.25 -2.79
CA MET A 51 -0.70 -10.06 -2.14
C MET A 51 0.00 -11.38 -1.85
N THR A 52 1.21 -11.54 -2.35
CA THR A 52 2.20 -12.51 -1.87
C THR A 52 3.31 -11.78 -1.09
N ASP A 53 4.20 -12.50 -0.43
CA ASP A 53 5.36 -11.89 0.26
C ASP A 53 6.23 -11.08 -0.70
N SER A 54 6.38 -11.53 -1.95
CA SER A 54 7.07 -10.80 -3.01
C SER A 54 6.35 -9.49 -3.37
N SER A 55 5.03 -9.45 -3.30
CA SER A 55 4.24 -8.24 -3.54
C SER A 55 4.40 -7.19 -2.44
N MET A 56 4.68 -7.60 -1.19
CA MET A 56 4.87 -6.64 -0.08
C MET A 56 6.12 -5.78 -0.26
N ASN A 57 7.25 -6.41 -0.61
CA ASN A 57 8.47 -5.67 -0.89
C ASN A 57 8.32 -4.78 -2.13
N ALA A 58 7.62 -5.23 -3.17
CA ALA A 58 7.37 -4.41 -4.35
C ALA A 58 6.55 -3.14 -4.04
N ILE A 59 5.56 -3.24 -3.14
CA ILE A 59 4.80 -2.06 -2.70
C ILE A 59 5.70 -1.09 -1.92
N ALA A 60 6.56 -1.59 -1.04
CA ALA A 60 7.49 -0.74 -0.30
C ALA A 60 8.46 0.01 -1.24
N VAL A 61 9.06 -0.68 -2.20
CA VAL A 61 9.95 -0.06 -3.20
C VAL A 61 9.21 1.01 -4.01
N HIS A 62 7.99 0.74 -4.48
CA HIS A 62 7.20 1.75 -5.20
C HIS A 62 6.83 2.98 -4.36
N ILE A 63 6.70 2.81 -3.04
CA ILE A 63 6.48 3.94 -2.12
C ILE A 63 7.75 4.77 -2.01
N GLU A 64 8.90 4.12 -1.80
CA GLU A 64 10.21 4.78 -1.71
C GLU A 64 10.54 5.53 -3.00
N ASP A 65 10.44 4.88 -4.16
CA ASP A 65 10.66 5.50 -5.47
C ASP A 65 9.75 6.73 -5.66
N ALA A 66 8.48 6.64 -5.27
CA ALA A 66 7.54 7.75 -5.40
C ALA A 66 7.84 8.91 -4.44
N LEU A 67 8.42 8.64 -3.26
CA LEU A 67 8.85 9.66 -2.30
C LEU A 67 10.19 10.29 -2.70
N GLU A 68 11.09 9.56 -3.37
CA GLU A 68 12.35 10.12 -3.90
C GLU A 68 12.15 11.04 -5.12
N GLU A 69 11.02 10.91 -5.83
CA GLU A 69 10.64 11.80 -6.95
C GLU A 69 10.11 13.19 -6.50
N LEU A 70 10.06 13.48 -5.19
CA LEU A 70 9.66 14.78 -4.59
C LEU A 70 10.80 15.81 -4.60
#